data_AF-A0A932UQ85-F1
#
_entry.id   AF-A0A932UQ85-F1
#
_cell.length_a   1.000
_cell.length_b   1.000
_cell.length_c   1.000
_cell.angle_alpha   90.00
_cell.angle_beta   90.00
_cell.angle_gamma   90.00
#
_symmetry.space_group_name_H-M   'P 1'
#
loop_
_entity.id
_entity.type
_entity.pdbx_description
1 polymer ?
#
loop_
_entity_poly.entity_id
_entity_poly.type
_entity_poly.pdbx_seq_one_letter_code
_entity_poly.pdbx_strand_id
1 'polypeptide(L)'
;MPFGKYRGRAVGDLPDAYLQWLTTIPLREPLRSAVQSEVDARQRRQVWGDRGGQPMGPLPSYGVDRSVALELVGAGVKVLAKRYHPDLVGGDGESMKQVNLSAEWLRTLITYARQERQR
;
A
#
# COMPACT_ATOMS: atom_id res chain seq x y z
N MET A 1 17.85 -19.38 7.95
CA MET A 1 18.00 -18.60 9.20
C MET A 1 19.21 -19.09 9.99
N PRO A 2 20.21 -18.24 10.25
CA PRO A 2 21.47 -18.64 10.87
C PRO A 2 21.46 -18.65 12.41
N PHE A 3 20.50 -17.98 13.06
CA PHE A 3 20.44 -17.86 14.53
C PHE A 3 18.99 -17.84 15.04
N GLY A 4 18.84 -17.84 16.37
CA GLY A 4 17.56 -17.68 17.07
C GLY A 4 16.67 -18.91 17.08
N LYS A 5 15.41 -18.71 17.48
CA LYS A 5 14.39 -19.76 17.62
C LYS A 5 14.13 -20.56 16.34
N TYR A 6 14.32 -19.95 15.17
CA TYR A 6 14.09 -20.55 13.86
C TYR A 6 15.38 -20.92 13.11
N ARG A 7 16.47 -21.17 13.84
CA ARG A 7 17.75 -21.60 13.24
C ARG A 7 17.54 -22.82 12.33
N GLY A 8 18.13 -22.79 11.14
CA GLY A 8 18.02 -23.84 10.13
C GLY A 8 16.78 -23.75 9.23
N ARG A 9 15.77 -22.93 9.55
CA ARG A 9 14.59 -22.76 8.68
C ARG A 9 14.84 -21.77 7.54
N ALA A 10 14.11 -21.94 6.43
CA ALA A 10 14.09 -20.95 5.36
C ALA A 10 13.40 -19.66 5.83
N VAL A 11 13.75 -18.52 5.22
CA VAL A 11 13.16 -17.21 5.55
C VAL A 11 11.66 -17.19 5.22
N GLY A 12 11.26 -17.87 4.14
CA GLY A 12 9.85 -18.00 3.73
C GLY A 12 8.97 -18.79 4.72
N ASP A 13 9.55 -19.59 5.61
CA ASP A 13 8.81 -20.40 6.59
C ASP A 13 8.60 -19.66 7.93
N LEU A 14 9.10 -18.44 8.06
CA LEU A 14 9.01 -17.67 9.29
C LEU A 14 7.62 -17.07 9.47
N PRO A 15 7.08 -17.01 10.69
CA PRO A 15 5.83 -16.28 10.96
C PRO A 15 5.98 -14.78 10.68
N ASP A 16 4.90 -14.12 10.27
CA ASP A 16 4.88 -12.68 9.94
C ASP A 16 5.45 -11.81 11.06
N ALA A 17 5.01 -12.05 12.30
CA ALA A 17 5.48 -11.31 13.47
C ALA A 17 7.00 -11.45 13.68
N TYR A 18 7.57 -12.60 13.32
CA TYR A 18 9.02 -12.82 13.46
C TYR A 18 9.81 -12.13 12.35
N LEU A 19 9.30 -12.15 11.10
CA LEU A 19 9.88 -11.38 10.00
C LEU A 19 9.85 -9.88 10.28
N GLN A 20 8.73 -9.38 10.81
CA GLN A 20 8.59 -7.97 11.18
C GLN A 20 9.54 -7.57 12.31
N TRP A 21 9.76 -8.46 13.30
CA TRP A 21 10.80 -8.23 14.30
C TRP A 21 12.20 -8.22 13.70
N LEU A 22 12.50 -9.11 12.74
CA LEU A 22 13.81 -9.15 12.08
C LEU A 22 14.13 -7.85 11.32
N THR A 23 13.13 -7.10 10.84
CA THR A 23 13.37 -5.82 10.15
C THR A 23 13.72 -4.67 11.10
N THR A 24 13.51 -4.81 12.42
CA THR A 24 13.81 -3.74 13.39
C THR A 24 15.25 -3.82 13.92
N ILE A 25 15.96 -4.91 13.66
CA ILE A 25 17.32 -5.13 14.13
C ILE A 25 18.34 -5.04 12.99
N PRO A 26 19.60 -4.66 13.26
CA PRO A 26 20.64 -4.62 12.24
C PRO A 26 21.03 -6.03 11.81
N LEU A 27 20.67 -6.42 10.59
CA LEU A 27 21.04 -7.69 9.96
C LEU A 27 22.23 -7.52 9.01
N ARG A 28 23.11 -8.53 8.97
CA ARG A 28 24.20 -8.61 7.99
C ARG A 28 23.74 -9.29 6.71
N GLU A 29 24.43 -9.01 5.60
CA GLU A 29 24.25 -9.77 4.36
C GLU A 29 24.75 -11.22 4.53
N PRO A 30 24.16 -12.19 3.81
CA PRO A 30 23.06 -12.06 2.83
C PRO A 30 21.65 -12.07 3.47
N LEU A 31 21.56 -12.20 4.79
CA LEU A 31 20.29 -12.39 5.49
C LEU A 31 19.38 -11.17 5.41
N ARG A 32 19.96 -9.96 5.48
CA ARG A 32 19.21 -8.70 5.35
C ARG A 32 18.41 -8.65 4.06
N SER A 33 19.06 -8.88 2.92
CA SER A 33 18.40 -8.88 1.61
C SER A 33 17.35 -9.98 1.49
N ALA A 34 17.61 -11.16 2.04
CA ALA A 34 16.65 -12.26 2.04
C ALA A 34 15.39 -11.96 2.86
N VAL A 35 15.53 -11.35 4.04
CA VAL A 35 14.39 -10.93 4.88
C VAL A 35 13.58 -9.84 4.19
N GLN A 36 14.23 -8.82 3.64
CA GLN A 36 13.53 -7.75 2.92
C GLN A 36 12.76 -8.29 1.71
N SER A 37 13.38 -9.16 0.92
CA SER A 37 12.74 -9.77 -0.26
C SER A 37 11.49 -10.57 0.11
N GLU A 38 11.52 -11.30 1.23
CA GLU A 38 10.36 -12.06 1.72
C GLU A 38 9.25 -11.13 2.23
N VAL A 39 9.58 -10.08 2.98
CA VAL A 39 8.60 -9.08 3.44
C VAL A 39 7.92 -8.41 2.24
N ASP A 40 8.68 -7.98 1.24
CA ASP A 40 8.13 -7.38 0.02
C ASP A 40 7.26 -8.40 -0.74
N ALA A 41 7.66 -9.66 -0.81
CA ALA A 41 6.85 -10.73 -1.41
C ALA A 41 5.54 -10.97 -0.66
N ARG A 42 5.50 -10.84 0.68
CA ARG A 42 4.29 -10.97 1.49
C ARG A 42 3.36 -9.77 1.37
N GLN A 43 3.88 -8.56 1.41
CA GLN A 43 3.09 -7.34 1.19
C GLN A 43 2.43 -7.36 -0.19
N ARG A 44 3.20 -7.74 -1.20
CA ARG A 44 2.67 -8.00 -2.55
C ARG A 44 1.52 -9.00 -2.54
N ARG A 45 1.68 -10.16 -1.90
CA ARG A 45 0.58 -11.15 -1.76
C ARG A 45 -0.64 -10.61 -1.02
N GLN A 46 -0.46 -9.83 0.06
CA GLN A 46 -1.57 -9.28 0.86
C GLN A 46 -2.33 -8.17 0.14
N VAL A 47 -1.64 -7.32 -0.62
CA VAL A 47 -2.27 -6.31 -1.48
C VAL A 47 -3.04 -6.96 -2.64
N TRP A 48 -2.74 -8.23 -2.98
CA TRP A 48 -3.25 -8.91 -4.17
C TRP A 48 -4.09 -10.19 -3.94
N GLY A 49 -4.38 -10.61 -2.70
CA GLY A 49 -5.32 -11.72 -2.43
C GLY A 49 -6.76 -11.22 -2.51
N ASP A 50 -7.60 -11.56 -3.50
CA ASP A 50 -8.20 -12.90 -3.71
C ASP A 50 -8.55 -13.17 -5.20
N ARG A 51 -7.84 -12.54 -6.16
CA ARG A 51 -8.11 -12.75 -7.60
C ARG A 51 -6.86 -13.12 -8.37
N GLY A 52 -6.60 -14.43 -8.47
CA GLY A 52 -5.99 -15.07 -9.64
C GLY A 52 -4.84 -14.33 -10.33
N GLY A 53 -3.71 -14.17 -9.63
CA GLY A 53 -2.39 -14.48 -10.20
C GLY A 53 -1.89 -13.76 -11.46
N GLN A 54 -2.35 -12.54 -11.78
CA GLN A 54 -1.65 -11.68 -12.75
C GLN A 54 -0.88 -10.60 -11.98
N PRO A 55 0.44 -10.45 -12.19
CA PRO A 55 1.15 -9.30 -11.66
C PRO A 55 0.50 -8.05 -12.27
N MET A 56 -0.16 -7.23 -11.46
CA MET A 56 -0.31 -5.83 -11.85
C MET A 56 1.11 -5.29 -11.90
N GLY A 57 1.66 -5.24 -13.12
CA GLY A 57 2.72 -4.28 -13.42
C GLY A 57 2.27 -2.87 -12.97
N PRO A 58 3.17 -1.87 -13.03
CA PRO A 58 2.76 -0.49 -12.79
C PRO A 58 1.45 -0.24 -13.53
N LEU A 59 0.39 0.17 -12.80
CA LEU A 59 -0.93 0.43 -13.37
C LEU A 59 -0.70 1.13 -14.71
N PRO A 60 -1.20 0.60 -15.83
CA PRO A 60 -0.96 1.21 -17.12
C PRO A 60 -1.52 2.64 -17.06
N SER A 61 -0.62 3.59 -16.82
CA SER A 61 -0.92 5.03 -16.85
C SER A 61 -1.03 5.54 -18.29
N TYR A 62 -0.99 4.62 -19.28
CA TYR A 62 -1.19 4.92 -20.68
C TYR A 62 -2.58 5.54 -20.87
N GLY A 63 -2.60 6.80 -21.26
CA GLY A 63 -3.81 7.55 -21.57
C GLY A 63 -4.55 8.15 -20.37
N VAL A 64 -4.05 7.99 -19.14
CA VAL A 64 -4.65 8.67 -17.98
C VAL A 64 -4.05 10.06 -17.85
N ASP A 65 -4.85 11.07 -18.20
CA ASP A 65 -4.52 12.45 -17.88
C ASP A 65 -4.61 12.66 -16.36
N ARG A 66 -3.47 12.99 -15.74
CA ARG A 66 -3.37 13.20 -14.29
C ARG A 66 -4.20 14.38 -13.81
N SER A 67 -4.32 15.42 -14.64
CA SER A 67 -5.14 16.59 -14.30
C SER A 67 -6.61 16.19 -14.18
N VAL A 68 -7.09 15.40 -15.15
CA VAL A 68 -8.45 14.83 -15.15
C VAL A 68 -8.65 13.87 -13.97
N ALA A 69 -7.66 13.03 -13.66
CA ALA A 69 -7.74 12.13 -12.51
C ALA A 69 -7.83 12.89 -11.16
N LEU A 70 -7.04 13.95 -10.99
CA LEU A 70 -7.11 14.81 -9.79
C LEU A 70 -8.44 15.56 -9.71
N GLU A 71 -8.97 16.01 -10.85
CA GLU A 71 -10.28 16.64 -10.93
C GLU A 71 -11.40 15.68 -10.51
N LEU A 72 -11.37 14.43 -11.01
CA LEU A 72 -12.32 13.38 -10.61
C LEU A 72 -12.29 13.12 -9.11
N VAL A 73 -11.11 13.02 -8.50
CA VAL A 73 -10.97 12.89 -7.04
C VAL A 73 -11.57 14.10 -6.33
N GLY A 74 -11.29 15.32 -6.80
CA GLY A 74 -11.84 16.54 -6.23
C GLY A 74 -13.37 16.62 -6.32
N ALA A 75 -13.93 16.27 -7.48
CA ALA A 75 -15.37 16.22 -7.69
C ALA A 75 -16.04 15.17 -6.79
N GLY A 76 -15.46 13.97 -6.70
CA GLY A 76 -15.93 12.90 -5.83
C GLY A 76 -15.98 13.32 -4.36
N VAL A 77 -14.91 13.93 -3.85
CA VAL A 77 -14.88 14.47 -2.47
C VAL A 77 -15.97 15.50 -2.26
N LYS A 78 -16.18 16.44 -3.19
CA LYS A 78 -17.24 17.45 -3.07
C LYS A 78 -18.64 16.81 -2.98
N VAL A 79 -18.92 15.81 -3.81
CA VAL A 79 -20.21 15.10 -3.80
C VAL A 79 -20.40 14.33 -2.49
N LEU A 80 -19.38 13.60 -2.04
CA LEU A 80 -19.45 12.81 -0.81
C LEU A 80 -19.50 13.69 0.44
N ALA A 81 -18.82 14.83 0.44
CA ALA A 81 -18.92 15.81 1.52
C ALA A 81 -20.36 16.29 1.67
N LYS A 82 -21.06 16.63 0.57
CA LYS A 82 -22.49 17.00 0.63
C LYS A 82 -23.40 15.89 1.19
N ARG A 83 -22.94 14.65 1.28
CA ARG A 83 -23.70 13.53 1.85
C ARG A 83 -23.31 13.22 3.29
N TYR A 84 -22.02 13.28 3.61
CA TYR A 84 -21.48 12.80 4.88
C TYR A 84 -20.98 13.92 5.81
N HIS A 85 -21.01 15.18 5.40
CA HIS A 85 -20.52 16.28 6.22
C HIS A 85 -21.22 16.30 7.59
N PRO A 86 -20.49 16.36 8.71
CA PRO A 86 -21.06 16.27 10.05
C PRO A 86 -22.06 17.40 10.36
N ASP A 87 -21.93 18.55 9.71
CA ASP A 87 -22.85 19.69 9.88
C ASP A 87 -24.21 19.52 9.16
N LEU A 88 -24.38 18.45 8.39
CA LEU A 88 -25.65 18.12 7.74
C LEU A 88 -26.47 17.20 8.64
N VAL A 89 -27.80 17.36 8.61
CA VAL A 89 -28.71 16.45 9.32
C VAL A 89 -28.57 15.05 8.73
N GLY A 90 -28.13 14.10 9.55
CA GLY A 90 -27.82 12.72 9.12
C GLY A 90 -26.41 12.54 8.52
N GLY A 91 -25.54 13.54 8.64
CA GLY A 91 -24.12 13.43 8.32
C GLY A 91 -23.39 12.48 9.25
N ASP A 92 -22.31 11.87 8.75
CA ASP A 92 -21.50 10.92 9.49
C ASP A 92 -20.01 11.32 9.41
N GLY A 93 -19.50 11.79 10.55
CA GLY A 93 -18.11 12.20 10.68
C GLY A 93 -17.10 11.07 10.45
N GLU A 94 -17.47 9.80 10.71
CA GLU A 94 -16.60 8.66 10.44
C GLU A 94 -16.50 8.40 8.93
N SER A 95 -17.63 8.35 8.23
CA SER A 95 -17.67 8.30 6.77
C SER A 95 -16.89 9.46 6.14
N MET A 96 -17.03 10.69 6.64
CA MET A 96 -16.29 11.84 6.11
C MET A 96 -14.77 11.70 6.31
N LYS A 97 -14.32 11.13 7.43
CA LYS A 97 -12.89 10.79 7.64
C LYS A 97 -12.40 9.78 6.61
N GLN A 98 -13.17 8.73 6.33
CA GLN A 98 -12.82 7.71 5.33
C GLN A 98 -12.74 8.30 3.91
N VAL A 99 -13.65 9.21 3.57
CA VAL A 99 -13.61 9.95 2.28
C VAL A 99 -12.31 10.75 2.16
N ASN A 100 -11.92 11.47 3.22
CA ASN A 100 -10.68 12.26 3.21
C ASN A 100 -9.43 11.39 3.09
N LEU A 101 -9.34 10.30 3.87
CA LEU A 101 -8.23 9.35 3.82
C LEU A 101 -8.09 8.71 2.43
N SER A 102 -9.21 8.28 1.85
CA SER A 102 -9.23 7.69 0.50
C SER A 102 -8.78 8.69 -0.57
N ALA A 103 -9.23 9.94 -0.48
CA ALA A 103 -8.85 10.99 -1.41
C ALA A 103 -7.35 11.34 -1.32
N GLU A 104 -6.79 11.38 -0.11
CA GLU A 104 -5.36 11.59 0.11
C GLU A 104 -4.51 10.46 -0.47
N TRP A 105 -4.92 9.21 -0.23
CA TRP A 105 -4.27 8.04 -0.80
C TRP A 105 -4.28 8.05 -2.34
N LEU A 106 -5.43 8.37 -2.97
CA LEU A 106 -5.53 8.47 -4.42
C LEU A 106 -4.64 9.58 -5.01
N ARG A 107 -4.62 10.76 -4.36
CA ARG A 107 -3.76 11.88 -4.79
C ARG A 107 -2.28 11.50 -4.72
N THR A 108 -1.89 10.79 -3.66
CA THR A 108 -0.55 10.23 -3.49
C THR A 108 -0.22 9.31 -4.67
N LEU A 109 -1.05 8.31 -4.97
CA LEU A 109 -0.81 7.40 -6.09
C LEU A 109 -0.66 8.11 -7.44
N ILE A 110 -1.52 9.10 -7.74
CA ILE A 110 -1.47 9.87 -8.99
C ILE A 110 -0.16 10.67 -9.09
N THR A 111 0.35 11.18 -7.96
CA THR A 111 1.53 12.05 -7.91
C THR A 111 2.85 11.26 -7.91
N TYR A 112 2.92 10.16 -7.15
CA TYR A 112 4.14 9.36 -6.97
C TYR A 112 4.54 8.52 -8.20
N ALA A 113 3.63 8.30 -9.15
CA ALA A 113 3.89 7.63 -10.44
C ALA A 113 4.93 8.35 -11.37
N ARG A 114 5.70 9.32 -10.85
CA ARG A 114 6.78 10.03 -11.55
C ARG A 114 8.19 9.57 -11.12
N GLN A 115 8.37 9.07 -9.89
CA GLN A 115 9.71 8.86 -9.32
C GLN A 115 10.37 7.53 -9.73
N GLU A 116 9.60 6.54 -10.15
CA GLU A 116 10.15 5.23 -10.59
C GLU A 116 10.72 5.25 -12.03
N ARG A 117 10.64 6.37 -12.76
CA ARG A 117 11.20 6.50 -14.13
C ARG A 117 12.61 7.07 -14.20
N GLN A 118 13.23 7.46 -13.07
CA GLN A 118 14.57 8.07 -13.04
C GLN A 118 15.62 7.23 -12.30
N ARG A 119 15.35 5.96 -12.03
CA ARG A 119 16.32 4.98 -11.53
C ARG A 119 16.38 3.81 -12.49
#